data_AF-A0A940UCV3-F1
#
_entry.id   AF-A0A940UCV3-F1
#
_cell.length_a   1.000
_cell.length_b   1.000
_cell.length_c   1.000
_cell.angle_alpha   90.00
_cell.angle_beta   90.00
_cell.angle_gamma   90.00
#
_symmetry.space_group_name_H-M   'P 1'
#
loop_
_entity.id
_entity.type
_entity.pdbx_description
1 polymer ?
#
loop_
_entity_poly.entity_id
_entity_poly.type
_entity_poly.pdbx_seq_one_letter_code
_entity_poly.pdbx_strand_id
1 'polypeptide(L)' 'MKSYLICPECAYTTADRRRKRCEYCRTELISQCPICKKPIREERAIYCRDCGTKLRISYVPIQ' A
#
# COMPACT_ATOMS: atom_id res chain seq x y z
N MET A 1 9.70 -6.78 -13.55
CA MET A 1 9.44 -6.68 -12.09
C MET A 1 8.07 -6.04 -11.88
N LYS A 2 7.10 -6.76 -11.31
CA LYS A 2 5.78 -6.19 -10.98
C LYS A 2 5.88 -5.40 -9.68
N SER A 3 5.36 -4.17 -9.67
CA SER A 3 5.30 -3.30 -8.50
C SER A 3 3.86 -2.88 -8.31
N TYR A 4 3.36 -2.94 -7.08
CA TYR A 4 1.99 -2.60 -6.75
C TYR A 4 1.94 -1.27 -6.02
N LEU A 5 0.87 -0.52 -6.26
CA LEU A 5 0.51 0.66 -5.52
C LEU A 5 -0.60 0.29 -4.55
N ILE A 6 -0.35 0.48 -3.26
CA ILE A 6 -1.31 0.19 -2.21
C ILE A 6 -1.71 1.48 -1.51
N CYS A 7 -2.95 1.50 -1.01
CA CYS A 7 -3.41 2.56 -0.14
C CYS A 7 -3.03 2.24 1.31
N PRO A 8 -2.37 3.16 2.05
CA PRO A 8 -2.02 2.91 3.44
C PRO A 8 -3.24 2.98 4.38
N GLU A 9 -4.31 3.66 3.97
CA GLU A 9 -5.48 3.89 4.84
C GLU A 9 -6.66 2.94 4.60
N CYS A 10 -6.65 2.18 3.50
CA CYS A 10 -7.73 1.25 3.19
C CYS A 10 -7.20 -0.03 2.54
N ALA A 11 -8.08 -0.93 2.12
CA ALA A 11 -7.70 -2.19 1.49
C ALA A 11 -7.35 -2.06 -0.01
N TYR A 12 -7.44 -0.86 -0.59
CA TYR A 12 -7.29 -0.65 -2.02
C TYR A 12 -5.87 -0.92 -2.52
N THR A 13 -5.79 -1.57 -3.68
CA THR A 13 -4.55 -1.87 -4.39
C THR A 13 -4.75 -1.73 -5.89
N THR A 14 -3.72 -1.27 -6.59
CA THR A 14 -3.68 -1.31 -8.04
C THR A 14 -2.27 -1.60 -8.57
N ALA A 15 -2.19 -2.23 -9.74
CA ALA A 15 -0.94 -2.34 -10.51
C ALA A 15 -0.78 -1.16 -11.50
N ASP A 16 -1.80 -0.30 -11.62
CA ASP A 16 -1.79 0.83 -12.54
C ASP A 16 -0.90 1.96 -12.00
N ARG A 17 0.27 2.16 -12.62
CA ARG A 17 1.25 3.18 -12.20
C ARG A 17 0.82 4.63 -12.46
N ARG A 18 -0.25 4.86 -13.25
CA ARG A 18 -0.80 6.20 -13.48
C ARG A 18 -1.75 6.60 -12.35
N ARG A 19 -2.34 5.63 -11.65
CA ARG A 19 -3.12 5.88 -10.43
C ARG A 19 -2.17 6.18 -9.27
N LYS A 20 -1.99 7.47 -8.98
CA LYS A 20 -1.23 7.97 -7.80
C LYS A 20 -2.09 8.13 -6.55
N ARG A 21 -3.42 8.15 -6.69
CA ARG A 21 -4.36 8.34 -5.59
C ARG A 21 -5.37 7.21 -5.55
N CYS A 22 -5.75 6.83 -4.34
CA CYS A 22 -6.83 5.89 -4.09
C CYS A 22 -8.15 6.44 -4.64
N GLU A 23 -8.93 5.60 -5.32
CA GLU A 23 -10.24 6.01 -5.85
C GLU A 23 -11.30 6.18 -4.75
N TYR A 24 -11.13 5.53 -3.59
CA TYR A 24 -12.10 5.55 -2.50
C TYR A 24 -11.85 6.67 -1.49
N CYS A 25 -10.65 6.70 -0.90
CA CYS A 25 -10.31 7.66 0.16
C CYS A 25 -9.48 8.85 -0.34
N ARG A 26 -9.10 8.89 -1.62
CA ARG A 26 -8.25 9.92 -2.24
C ARG A 26 -6.84 10.05 -1.64
N THR A 27 -6.47 9.19 -0.69
CA THR A 27 -5.12 9.07 -0.12
C THR A 27 -4.10 8.72 -1.20
N GLU A 28 -2.87 9.23 -1.06
CA GLU A 28 -1.77 8.92 -1.96
C GLU A 28 -1.38 7.44 -1.87
N LEU A 29 -1.21 6.81 -3.04
CA LEU A 29 -0.82 5.40 -3.12
C LEU A 29 0.68 5.27 -3.01
N ILE A 30 1.12 4.36 -2.16
CA ILE A 30 2.53 4.06 -1.97
C ILE A 30 2.93 2.89 -2.86
N SER A 31 4.06 3.03 -3.55
CA SER A 31 4.68 1.96 -4.37
C SER A 31 5.90 1.33 -3.69
N GLN A 32 6.34 1.93 -2.59
CA GLN A 32 7.52 1.56 -1.83
C GLN A 32 7.22 1.67 -0.33
N CYS A 33 7.95 0.91 0.48
CA CYS A 33 7.88 1.04 1.93
C CYS A 33 8.34 2.45 2.36
N PRO A 34 7.60 3.16 3.22
CA PRO A 34 8.01 4.48 3.70
C PRO A 34 9.27 4.44 4.57
N ILE A 35 9.62 3.28 5.13
CA ILE A 35 10.77 3.11 6.03
C ILE A 35 12.02 2.67 5.25
N CYS A 36 11.99 1.49 4.63
CA CYS A 36 13.17 0.95 3.95
C CYS A 36 13.26 1.31 2.46
N LYS A 37 12.26 2.03 1.91
CA LYS A 37 12.16 2.44 0.49
C LYS A 37 12.19 1.29 -0.52
N LYS A 38 12.07 0.04 -0.08
CA LYS A 38 11.99 -1.11 -0.98
C LYS A 38 10.63 -1.18 -1.66
N PRO A 39 10.58 -1.61 -2.93
CA PRO A 39 9.35 -1.64 -3.71
C PRO A 39 8.37 -2.69 -3.18
N ILE A 40 7.08 -2.38 -3.28
CA ILE A 40 5.99 -3.28 -2.90
C ILE A 40 5.75 -4.25 -4.05
N ARG A 41 6.06 -5.53 -3.80
CA ARG A 41 6.05 -6.59 -4.82
C ARG A 41 4.81 -7.49 -4.75
N GLU A 42 3.92 -7.21 -3.80
CA GLU A 42 2.75 -8.03 -3.53
C GLU A 42 1.50 -7.14 -3.51
N GLU A 43 0.42 -7.62 -4.13
CA GLU A 43 -0.83 -6.88 -4.27
C GLU A 43 -1.43 -6.56 -2.89
N ARG A 44 -1.58 -7.58 -2.04
CA ARG A 44 -2.26 -7.43 -0.75
C ARG A 44 -1.29 -7.27 0.42
N ALA A 45 -0.13 -6.65 0.16
CA ALA A 45 0.89 -6.44 1.19
C ALA A 45 0.33 -5.60 2.35
N ILE A 46 0.21 -6.21 3.53
CA ILE A 46 -0.11 -5.53 4.80
C ILE A 46 1.17 -5.06 5.48
N TYR A 47 2.24 -5.84 5.36
CA TYR A 47 3.56 -5.57 5.93
C TYR A 47 4.63 -5.53 4.83
N CYS A 48 5.68 -4.74 5.04
CA CYS A 48 6.84 -4.75 4.18
C CYS A 48 7.61 -6.07 4.37
N ARG A 49 7.82 -6.81 3.28
CA ARG A 49 8.54 -8.10 3.32
C ARG A 49 9.99 -8.00 3.79
N ASP A 50 10.59 -6.83 3.65
CA ASP A 50 12.01 -6.63 3.93
C ASP A 50 12.32 -6.05 5.31
N CYS A 51 11.43 -5.23 5.87
CA CYS A 51 11.66 -4.58 7.16
C CYS A 51 10.53 -4.78 8.17
N GLY A 52 9.47 -5.52 7.82
CA GLY A 52 8.34 -5.78 8.71
C GLY A 52 7.42 -4.59 9.01
N THR A 53 7.74 -3.40 8.49
CA THR A 53 6.91 -2.19 8.70
C THR A 53 5.50 -2.42 8.19
N LYS A 54 4.50 -2.07 8.99
CA LYS A 54 3.09 -2.08 8.61
C LYS A 54 2.86 -1.05 7.49
N LEU A 55 2.42 -1.52 6.32
CA LEU A 55 2.15 -0.69 5.16
C LEU A 55 0.70 -0.18 5.12
N ARG A 56 -0.22 -0.89 5.81
CA ARG A 56 -1.63 -0.52 5.92
C ARG A 56 -2.01 -0.31 7.37
N ILE A 57 -2.54 0.85 7.69
CA ILE A 57 -2.97 1.17 9.05
C ILE A 57 -4.17 0.29 9.43
N SER A 58 -5.05 -0.02 8.45
CA SER A 58 -6.28 -0.82 8.62
C SER A 58 -7.00 -0.44 9.91
N TYR A 59 -7.72 0.68 9.87
CA TYR A 59 -8.77 0.93 10.85
C TYR A 59 -9.82 -0.16 10.64
N VAL A 60 -9.73 -1.24 11.42
CA VAL A 60 -10.85 -2.17 11.57
C VAL A 60 -11.78 -1.44 12.54
N PRO A 61 -12.95 -0.92 12.12
CA PRO A 61 -13.91 -0.42 13.08
C PRO A 61 -14.27 -1.60 14.00
N ILE A 62 -13.99 -1.45 15.28
CA ILE A 62 -14.45 -2.36 16.33
C ILE A 62 -15.97 -2.18 16.33
N GLN A 63 -16.71 -3.20 15.88
CA GLN A 63 -18.17 -3.21 15.91
C GLN A 63 -18.68 -3.42 17.33
#